data_AF-A0A7Y5VY85-F1
#
_entry.id   AF-A0A7Y5VY85-F1
#
_cell.length_a   1.000
_cell.length_b   1.000
_cell.length_c   1.000
_cell.angle_alpha   90.00
_cell.angle_beta   90.00
_cell.angle_gamma   90.00
#
_symmetry.space_group_name_H-M   'P 1'
#
loop_
_entity.id
_entity.type
_entity.pdbx_description
1 polymer ?
#
loop_
_entity_poly.entity_id
_entity_poly.type
_entity_poly.pdbx_seq_one_letter_code
_entity_poly.pdbx_strand_id
1 'polypeptide(L)'
;MPLSKYLMTREQYDADCRDRLEEAHPSDPAAVARVMARRYPKSTEQAAEELKRRGLRIDADQLSRRVTQEFRQIGRNFVWFADDIDAVAEDLDQANRLTYDAHYRREQGLSFAEHAAVQKQVRTKRLAIMQQVADAAGGTIPDVADACNRVMPDPLEWDEAAIAKAVSLTREYIASQGVAR
;
A
#
# COMPACT_ATOMS: atom_id res chain seq x y z
N MET A 1 -17.16 -18.25 -4.67
CA MET A 1 -17.34 -18.00 -3.21
C MET A 1 -16.74 -16.65 -2.91
N PRO A 2 -17.35 -15.80 -2.07
CA PRO A 2 -16.78 -14.49 -1.79
C PRO A 2 -15.37 -14.61 -1.20
N LEU A 3 -14.47 -13.73 -1.62
CA LEU A 3 -13.09 -13.66 -1.10
C LEU A 3 -13.06 -13.51 0.42
N SER A 4 -12.04 -14.08 1.04
CA SER A 4 -11.81 -13.94 2.48
C SER A 4 -11.65 -12.47 2.88
N LYS A 5 -12.15 -12.13 4.07
CA LYS A 5 -12.14 -10.75 4.62
C LYS A 5 -10.73 -10.13 4.79
N TYR A 6 -9.69 -10.95 4.71
CA TYR A 6 -8.28 -10.56 4.85
C TYR A 6 -7.70 -9.97 3.56
N LEU A 7 -8.35 -10.26 2.44
CA LEU A 7 -8.01 -9.81 1.10
C LEU A 7 -8.81 -8.57 0.72
N MET A 8 -8.26 -7.82 -0.22
CA MET A 8 -8.94 -6.66 -0.77
C MET A 8 -10.01 -7.11 -1.77
N THR A 9 -11.24 -6.65 -1.56
CA THR A 9 -12.34 -6.86 -2.51
C THR A 9 -12.12 -6.08 -3.80
N ARG A 10 -12.87 -6.41 -4.85
CA ARG A 10 -12.91 -5.64 -6.11
C ARG A 10 -13.16 -4.16 -5.84
N GLU A 11 -14.19 -3.86 -5.05
CA GLU A 11 -14.60 -2.49 -4.71
C GLU A 11 -13.50 -1.73 -3.96
N GLN A 12 -12.84 -2.38 -2.99
CA GLN A 12 -11.75 -1.76 -2.23
C GLN A 12 -10.53 -1.50 -3.11
N TYR A 13 -10.21 -2.41 -4.03
CA TYR A 13 -9.13 -2.22 -5.00
C TYR A 13 -9.44 -1.07 -5.97
N ASP A 14 -10.68 -0.99 -6.41
CA ASP A 14 -11.15 0.06 -7.29
C ASP A 14 -11.10 1.44 -6.61
N ALA A 15 -11.44 1.49 -5.32
CA ALA A 15 -11.28 2.68 -4.49
C ALA A 15 -9.80 3.07 -4.32
N ASP A 16 -8.90 2.14 -3.95
CA ASP A 16 -7.46 2.41 -3.83
C ASP A 16 -6.86 2.91 -5.15
N CYS A 17 -7.28 2.36 -6.30
CA CYS A 17 -6.85 2.86 -7.60
C CYS A 17 -7.34 4.28 -7.87
N ARG A 18 -8.60 4.58 -7.50
CA ARG A 18 -9.17 5.92 -7.66
C ARG A 18 -8.42 6.93 -6.80
N ASP A 19 -8.22 6.64 -5.51
CA ASP A 19 -7.54 7.53 -4.57
C ASP A 19 -6.13 7.90 -5.08
N ARG A 20 -5.37 6.92 -5.56
CA ARG A 20 -4.03 7.16 -6.14
C ARG A 20 -4.06 8.02 -7.41
N LEU A 21 -5.09 7.85 -8.24
CA LEU A 21 -5.27 8.67 -9.45
C LEU A 21 -5.68 10.10 -9.10
N GLU A 22 -6.53 10.29 -8.08
CA GLU A 22 -6.91 11.60 -7.58
C GLU A 22 -5.70 12.34 -6.98
N GLU A 23 -4.84 11.65 -6.24
CA GLU A 23 -3.57 12.21 -5.75
C GLU A 23 -2.62 12.61 -6.89
N ALA A 24 -2.56 11.82 -7.97
CA ALA A 24 -1.73 12.12 -9.13
C ALA A 24 -2.32 13.23 -10.04
N HIS A 25 -3.64 13.39 -10.03
CA HIS A 25 -4.39 14.32 -10.88
C HIS A 25 -5.39 15.18 -10.08
N PRO A 26 -4.93 15.98 -9.10
CA PRO A 26 -5.80 16.67 -8.14
C PRO A 26 -6.75 17.68 -8.79
N SER A 27 -6.41 18.20 -9.98
CA SER A 27 -7.19 19.21 -10.70
C SER A 27 -7.95 18.68 -11.92
N ASP A 28 -7.94 17.37 -12.20
CA ASP A 28 -8.64 16.79 -13.36
C ASP A 28 -9.45 15.53 -12.97
N PRO A 29 -10.61 15.69 -12.30
CA PRO A 29 -11.48 14.57 -11.95
C PRO A 29 -12.03 13.85 -13.19
N ALA A 30 -12.13 14.53 -14.33
CA ALA A 30 -12.59 13.93 -15.57
C ALA A 30 -11.54 12.95 -16.13
N ALA A 31 -10.24 13.23 -15.99
CA ALA A 31 -9.18 12.29 -16.32
C ALA A 31 -9.27 11.02 -15.47
N VAL A 32 -9.46 11.16 -14.15
CA VAL A 32 -9.62 10.01 -13.24
C VAL A 32 -10.76 9.12 -13.70
N ALA A 33 -11.93 9.69 -14.01
CA ALA A 33 -13.09 8.94 -14.50
C ALA A 33 -12.79 8.21 -15.83
N ARG A 34 -12.14 8.88 -16.79
CA ARG A 34 -11.76 8.27 -18.08
C ARG A 34 -10.79 7.11 -17.90
N VAL A 35 -9.80 7.26 -17.02
CA VAL A 35 -8.80 6.21 -16.73
C VAL A 35 -9.46 5.01 -16.05
N MET A 36 -10.29 5.26 -15.02
CA MET A 36 -11.02 4.20 -14.32
C MET A 36 -11.96 3.42 -15.25
N ALA A 37 -12.64 4.09 -16.18
CA ALA A 37 -13.52 3.46 -17.15
C ALA A 37 -12.78 2.56 -18.17
N ARG A 38 -11.48 2.81 -18.42
CA ARG A 38 -10.68 2.11 -19.45
C ARG A 38 -9.64 1.15 -18.88
N ARG A 39 -9.69 0.86 -17.58
CA ARG A 39 -8.70 0.02 -16.88
C ARG A 39 -8.68 -1.45 -17.32
N TYR A 40 -9.73 -1.89 -18.01
CA TYR A 40 -9.87 -3.23 -18.58
C TYR A 40 -10.06 -3.14 -20.09
N PRO A 41 -9.59 -4.13 -20.85
CA PRO A 41 -8.85 -5.31 -20.39
C PRO A 41 -7.42 -5.01 -19.90
N LYS A 42 -6.85 -5.93 -19.12
CA LYS A 42 -5.47 -5.88 -18.60
C LYS A 42 -4.57 -6.89 -19.29
N SER A 43 -3.27 -6.57 -19.38
CA SER A 43 -2.24 -7.57 -19.69
C SER A 43 -2.08 -8.56 -18.54
N THR A 44 -1.44 -9.70 -18.79
CA THR A 44 -1.14 -10.70 -17.74
C THR A 44 -0.31 -10.11 -16.60
N GLU A 45 0.65 -9.23 -16.91
CA GLU A 45 1.47 -8.55 -15.91
C GLU A 45 0.61 -7.63 -15.04
N GLN A 46 -0.27 -6.83 -15.66
CA GLN A 46 -1.17 -5.93 -14.94
C GLN A 46 -2.19 -6.70 -14.08
N ALA A 47 -2.67 -7.85 -14.54
CA ALA A 47 -3.55 -8.72 -13.79
C ALA A 47 -2.83 -9.38 -12.59
N ALA A 48 -1.58 -9.83 -12.76
CA ALA A 48 -0.78 -10.37 -11.67
C ALA A 48 -0.48 -9.32 -10.60
N GLU A 49 -0.13 -8.09 -11.00
CA GLU A 49 0.11 -6.98 -10.07
C GLU A 49 -1.15 -6.60 -9.27
N GLU A 50 -2.32 -6.68 -9.89
CA GLU A 50 -3.59 -6.49 -9.20
C GLU A 50 -3.83 -7.58 -8.14
N LEU A 51 -3.67 -8.85 -8.49
CA LEU A 51 -3.81 -9.96 -7.55
C LEU A 51 -2.85 -9.80 -6.36
N LYS A 52 -1.59 -9.42 -6.62
CA LYS A 52 -0.61 -9.10 -5.57
C LYS A 52 -1.08 -7.97 -4.65
N ARG A 53 -1.55 -6.85 -5.21
CA ARG A 53 -2.09 -5.73 -4.42
C ARG A 53 -3.26 -6.16 -3.56
N ARG A 54 -4.10 -7.07 -4.06
CA ARG A 54 -5.23 -7.63 -3.31
C ARG A 54 -4.83 -8.57 -2.18
N GLY A 55 -3.56 -8.93 -2.09
CA GLY A 55 -3.00 -9.79 -1.05
C GLY A 55 -2.76 -11.23 -1.48
N LEU A 56 -2.73 -11.51 -2.79
CA LEU A 56 -2.55 -12.85 -3.34
C LEU A 56 -1.15 -13.05 -3.93
N ARG A 57 -0.56 -14.21 -3.66
CA ARG A 57 0.79 -14.55 -4.10
C ARG A 57 0.74 -15.30 -5.43
N ILE A 58 0.93 -14.54 -6.50
CA ILE A 58 1.07 -15.03 -7.87
C ILE A 58 2.00 -14.13 -8.68
N ASP A 59 2.74 -14.69 -9.63
CA ASP A 59 3.51 -13.94 -10.65
C ASP A 59 2.89 -14.10 -12.04
N ALA A 60 3.36 -13.32 -13.01
CA ALA A 60 2.81 -13.33 -14.37
C ALA A 60 3.00 -14.68 -15.08
N ASP A 61 4.07 -15.41 -14.78
CA ASP A 61 4.35 -16.74 -15.37
C ASP A 61 3.43 -17.82 -14.81
N GLN A 62 3.09 -17.75 -13.52
CA GLN A 62 2.11 -18.60 -12.89
C GLN A 62 0.70 -18.28 -13.38
N LEU A 63 0.41 -16.99 -13.58
CA LEU A 63 -0.88 -16.54 -14.08
C LEU A 63 -1.09 -16.94 -15.55
N SER A 64 -0.06 -16.82 -16.39
CA SER A 64 -0.13 -17.21 -17.81
C SER A 64 -0.43 -18.69 -18.01
N ARG A 65 -0.02 -19.56 -17.08
CA ARG A 65 -0.32 -21.00 -17.10
C ARG A 65 -1.78 -21.34 -16.77
N ARG A 66 -2.55 -20.39 -16.23
CA ARG A 66 -3.97 -20.55 -15.93
C ARG A 66 -4.88 -20.21 -17.10
N VAL A 67 -4.30 -19.63 -18.15
CA VAL A 67 -5.00 -19.28 -19.37
C VAL A 67 -5.40 -20.54 -20.12
N THR A 68 -6.68 -20.64 -20.48
CA THR A 68 -7.21 -21.73 -21.30
C THR A 68 -7.41 -21.26 -22.75
N GLN A 69 -7.77 -22.17 -23.65
CA GLN A 69 -8.09 -21.79 -25.04
C GLN A 69 -9.28 -20.84 -25.17
N GLU A 70 -10.13 -20.76 -24.14
CA GLU A 70 -11.32 -19.92 -24.11
C GLU A 70 -11.00 -18.46 -23.72
N PHE A 71 -9.78 -18.18 -23.25
CA PHE A 71 -9.36 -16.83 -22.92
C PHE A 71 -9.30 -15.93 -24.16
N ARG A 72 -9.80 -14.71 -23.98
CA ARG A 72 -9.76 -13.69 -25.02
C ARG A 72 -8.31 -13.30 -25.32
N GLN A 73 -8.00 -13.16 -26.61
CA GLN A 73 -6.69 -12.78 -27.11
C GLN A 73 -6.80 -11.57 -28.04
N ILE A 74 -5.82 -10.66 -27.94
CA ILE A 74 -5.62 -9.57 -28.90
C ILE A 74 -4.24 -9.79 -29.53
N GLY A 75 -4.23 -10.21 -30.80
CA GLY A 75 -3.01 -10.63 -31.48
C GLY A 75 -2.42 -11.87 -30.83
N ARG A 76 -1.23 -11.74 -30.22
CA ARG A 76 -0.54 -12.83 -29.50
C ARG A 76 -0.67 -12.75 -27.98
N ASN A 77 -1.36 -11.72 -27.48
CA ASN A 77 -1.42 -11.43 -26.06
C ASN A 77 -2.79 -11.82 -25.50
N PHE A 78 -2.77 -12.51 -24.37
CA PHE A 78 -3.98 -12.76 -23.58
C PHE A 78 -4.40 -11.49 -22.84
N VAL A 79 -5.71 -11.30 -22.74
CA VAL A 79 -6.30 -10.16 -22.05
C VAL A 79 -7.20 -10.63 -20.91
N TRP A 80 -7.10 -9.93 -19.78
CA TRP A 80 -7.80 -10.25 -18.54
C TRP A 80 -8.89 -9.22 -18.27
N PHE A 81 -10.12 -9.68 -18.10
CA PHE A 81 -11.23 -8.86 -17.63
C PHE A 81 -11.38 -8.98 -16.09
N ALA A 82 -12.22 -8.12 -15.52
CA ALA A 82 -12.44 -8.09 -14.07
C ALA A 82 -12.87 -9.47 -13.54
N ASP A 83 -13.82 -10.12 -14.22
CA ASP A 83 -14.38 -11.41 -13.83
C ASP A 83 -13.33 -12.53 -13.86
N ASP A 84 -12.44 -12.54 -14.87
CA ASP A 84 -11.34 -13.52 -14.97
C ASP A 84 -10.40 -13.40 -13.76
N ILE A 85 -10.07 -12.17 -13.39
CA ILE A 85 -9.19 -11.89 -12.25
C ILE A 85 -9.87 -12.24 -10.93
N ASP A 86 -11.18 -11.98 -10.81
CA ASP A 86 -11.96 -12.32 -9.62
C ASP A 86 -12.07 -13.84 -9.45
N ALA A 87 -12.29 -14.60 -10.52
CA ALA A 87 -12.28 -16.06 -10.48
C ALA A 87 -10.91 -16.60 -10.02
N VAL A 88 -9.82 -16.10 -10.59
CA VAL A 88 -8.46 -16.50 -10.15
C VAL A 88 -8.20 -16.08 -8.70
N ALA A 89 -8.72 -14.94 -8.26
CA ALA A 89 -8.58 -14.51 -6.88
C ALA A 89 -9.23 -15.48 -5.91
N GLU A 90 -10.44 -15.96 -6.22
CA GLU A 90 -11.15 -16.96 -5.42
C GLU A 90 -10.38 -18.28 -5.35
N ASP A 91 -9.84 -18.76 -6.47
CA ASP A 91 -9.02 -19.97 -6.51
C ASP A 91 -7.77 -19.85 -5.63
N LEU A 92 -7.09 -18.70 -5.68
CA LEU A 92 -5.86 -18.47 -4.92
C LEU A 92 -6.13 -18.33 -3.42
N ASP A 93 -7.24 -17.71 -3.04
CA ASP A 93 -7.69 -17.63 -1.65
C ASP A 93 -7.98 -19.02 -1.08
N GLN A 94 -8.72 -19.86 -1.83
CA GLN A 94 -8.99 -21.25 -1.46
C GLN A 94 -7.71 -22.09 -1.35
N ALA A 95 -6.76 -21.86 -2.26
CA ALA A 95 -5.44 -22.49 -2.21
C ALA A 95 -4.50 -21.89 -1.15
N ASN A 96 -4.98 -20.92 -0.35
CA ASN A 96 -4.21 -20.23 0.68
C ASN A 96 -2.90 -19.62 0.15
N ARG A 97 -2.93 -19.11 -1.09
CA ARG A 97 -1.81 -18.43 -1.76
C ARG A 97 -1.82 -16.95 -1.41
N LEU A 98 -1.60 -16.64 -0.14
CA LEU A 98 -1.66 -15.26 0.36
C LEU A 98 -0.27 -14.63 0.39
N THR A 99 -0.20 -13.30 0.30
CA THR A 99 1.02 -12.55 0.61
C THR A 99 1.27 -12.52 2.12
N TYR A 100 2.48 -12.11 2.53
CA TYR A 100 2.84 -12.00 3.95
C TYR A 100 1.85 -11.12 4.72
N ASP A 101 1.51 -9.94 4.21
CA ASP A 101 0.58 -9.03 4.88
C ASP A 101 -0.82 -9.62 5.03
N ALA A 102 -1.29 -10.39 4.04
CA ALA A 102 -2.59 -11.04 4.11
C ALA A 102 -2.58 -12.20 5.14
N HIS A 103 -1.47 -12.94 5.25
CA HIS A 103 -1.28 -13.90 6.33
C HIS A 103 -1.26 -13.23 7.70
N TYR A 104 -0.53 -12.12 7.86
CA TYR A 104 -0.49 -11.35 9.08
C TYR A 104 -1.88 -10.88 9.51
N ARG A 105 -2.66 -10.30 8.59
CA ARG A 105 -4.05 -9.90 8.85
C ARG A 105 -4.90 -11.06 9.36
N ARG A 106 -4.76 -12.23 8.75
CA ARG A 106 -5.46 -13.44 9.18
C ARG A 106 -5.09 -13.87 10.58
N GLU A 107 -3.80 -13.87 10.92
CA GLU A 107 -3.32 -14.23 12.26
C GLU A 107 -3.82 -13.27 13.33
N GLN A 108 -3.90 -11.97 13.00
CA GLN A 108 -4.45 -10.94 13.89
C GLN A 108 -6.00 -10.88 13.88
N GLY A 109 -6.67 -11.70 13.05
CA GLY A 109 -8.12 -11.67 12.89
C GLY A 109 -8.69 -10.42 12.21
N LEU A 110 -7.83 -9.54 11.69
CA LEU A 110 -8.15 -8.24 11.10
C LEU A 110 -8.59 -8.38 9.65
N SER A 111 -9.69 -7.74 9.27
CA SER A 111 -10.03 -7.54 7.86
C SER A 111 -9.02 -6.63 7.16
N PHE A 112 -9.02 -6.65 5.83
CA PHE A 112 -8.24 -5.70 5.03
C PHE A 112 -8.54 -4.25 5.39
N ALA A 113 -9.83 -3.91 5.52
CA ALA A 113 -10.27 -2.55 5.85
C ALA A 113 -9.81 -2.10 7.23
N GLU A 114 -9.93 -2.96 8.25
CA GLU A 114 -9.46 -2.67 9.61
C GLU A 114 -7.95 -2.44 9.62
N HIS A 115 -7.18 -3.33 8.97
CA HIS A 115 -5.73 -3.19 8.89
C HIS A 115 -5.33 -1.90 8.14
N ALA A 116 -6.01 -1.57 7.03
CA ALA A 116 -5.76 -0.34 6.29
C ALA A 116 -6.05 0.91 7.13
N ALA A 117 -7.12 0.89 7.93
CA ALA A 117 -7.46 1.98 8.84
C ALA A 117 -6.40 2.16 9.94
N VAL A 118 -5.92 1.06 10.54
CA VAL A 118 -4.82 1.08 11.51
C VAL A 118 -3.56 1.67 10.87
N GLN A 119 -3.18 1.20 9.69
CA GLN A 119 -2.01 1.71 8.97
C GLN A 119 -2.14 3.21 8.64
N LYS A 120 -3.33 3.68 8.27
CA LYS A 120 -3.60 5.10 8.04
C LYS A 120 -3.41 5.92 9.33
N GLN A 121 -3.97 5.44 10.45
CA GLN A 121 -3.79 6.10 11.75
C GLN A 121 -2.32 6.15 12.19
N VAL A 122 -1.59 5.05 12.04
CA VAL A 122 -0.14 4.96 12.33
C VAL A 122 0.63 5.99 11.51
N ARG A 123 0.37 6.09 10.20
CA ARG A 123 1.02 7.07 9.31
C ARG A 123 0.70 8.51 9.72
N THR A 124 -0.55 8.83 10.02
CA THR A 124 -0.95 10.17 10.45
C THR A 124 -0.30 10.56 11.77
N LYS A 125 -0.30 9.66 12.77
CA LYS A 125 0.37 9.89 14.05
C LYS A 125 1.88 10.08 13.87
N ARG A 126 2.52 9.24 13.06
CA ARG A 126 3.95 9.36 12.75
C ARG A 126 4.29 10.72 12.17
N LEU A 127 3.50 11.18 11.21
CA LEU A 127 3.71 12.48 10.57
C LEU A 127 3.53 13.62 11.57
N ALA A 128 2.50 13.57 12.42
CA ALA A 128 2.27 14.57 13.45
C ALA A 128 3.42 14.64 14.46
N ILE A 129 3.93 13.48 14.89
CA ILE A 129 5.10 13.37 15.76
C ILE A 129 6.35 13.95 15.09
N MET A 130 6.63 13.56 13.84
CA MET A 130 7.79 14.09 13.10
C MET A 130 7.71 15.60 12.95
N GLN A 131 6.51 16.16 12.73
CA GLN A 131 6.31 17.61 12.69
C GLN A 131 6.59 18.27 14.04
N GLN A 132 6.09 17.71 15.15
CA GLN A 132 6.36 18.22 16.49
C GLN A 132 7.87 18.23 16.81
N VAL A 133 8.58 17.15 16.46
CA VAL A 133 10.02 17.06 16.69
C VAL A 133 10.78 18.03 15.77
N ALA A 134 10.35 18.20 14.50
CA ALA A 134 10.91 19.21 13.59
C ALA A 134 10.79 20.62 14.16
N ASP A 135 9.58 21.00 14.58
CA ASP A 135 9.27 22.32 15.12
C ASP A 135 10.08 22.60 16.41
N ALA A 136 10.18 21.61 17.30
CA ALA A 136 10.94 21.73 18.54
C ALA A 136 12.47 21.74 18.32
N ALA A 137 12.97 21.05 17.31
CA ALA A 137 14.39 21.02 16.95
C ALA A 137 14.82 22.20 16.07
N GLY A 138 13.87 22.93 15.46
CA GLY A 138 14.15 23.99 14.49
C GLY A 138 14.62 23.47 13.13
N GLY A 139 14.21 22.25 12.75
CA GLY A 139 14.61 21.57 11.52
C GLY A 139 13.43 21.26 10.58
N THR A 140 13.68 20.43 9.56
CA THR A 140 12.65 19.96 8.61
C THR A 140 12.35 18.48 8.80
N ILE A 141 11.17 17.99 8.36
CA ILE A 141 10.77 16.57 8.43
C ILE A 141 11.88 15.61 7.95
N PRO A 142 12.58 15.85 6.81
CA PRO A 142 13.71 15.03 6.40
C PRO A 142 14.83 14.90 7.43
N ASP A 143 15.16 15.98 8.15
CA ASP A 143 16.23 16.00 9.16
C ASP A 143 15.89 15.15 10.39
N VAL A 144 14.59 15.04 10.69
CA VAL A 144 14.07 14.29 11.84
C VAL A 144 13.78 12.84 11.53
N ALA A 145 13.56 12.49 10.26
CA ALA A 145 13.06 11.18 9.87
C ALA A 145 13.97 10.05 10.37
N ASP A 146 15.29 10.19 10.22
CA ASP A 146 16.26 9.19 10.67
C ASP A 146 16.34 9.10 12.21
N ALA A 147 16.32 10.23 12.91
CA ALA A 147 16.30 10.27 14.38
C ALA A 147 15.04 9.61 14.94
N CYS A 148 13.87 9.92 14.37
CA CYS A 148 12.60 9.30 14.77
C CYS A 148 12.63 7.78 14.54
N ASN A 149 13.17 7.32 13.40
CA ASN A 149 13.27 5.89 13.08
C ASN A 149 14.19 5.12 14.04
N ARG A 150 15.23 5.78 14.58
CA ARG A 150 16.18 5.18 15.52
C ARG A 150 15.65 5.09 16.95
N VAL A 151 14.81 6.05 17.37
CA VAL A 151 14.33 6.10 18.77
C VAL A 151 13.26 5.04 19.03
N MET A 152 12.29 4.91 18.12
CA MET A 152 11.26 3.87 18.24
C MET A 152 10.52 3.70 16.90
N PRO A 153 10.51 2.48 16.33
CA PRO A 153 9.97 2.26 15.00
C PRO A 153 8.42 2.30 14.93
N ASP A 154 7.72 2.09 16.05
CA ASP A 154 6.26 2.15 16.12
C ASP A 154 5.75 3.50 16.66
N PRO A 155 5.11 4.34 15.82
CA PRO A 155 4.50 5.62 16.21
C PRO A 155 3.40 5.53 17.26
N LEU A 156 2.82 4.34 17.49
CA LEU A 156 1.78 4.14 18.50
C LEU A 156 2.35 4.06 19.93
N GLU A 157 3.65 3.80 20.06
CA GLU A 157 4.35 3.64 21.33
C GLU A 157 5.11 4.92 21.77
N TRP A 158 4.98 6.02 21.01
CA TRP A 158 5.63 7.28 21.32
C TRP A 158 4.99 7.99 22.51
N ASP A 159 5.78 8.12 23.58
CA ASP A 159 5.46 8.92 24.76
C ASP A 159 6.28 10.23 24.79
N GLU A 160 6.03 11.09 25.78
CA GLU A 160 6.75 12.37 25.93
C GLU A 160 8.27 12.19 26.06
N ALA A 161 8.72 11.08 26.65
CA ALA A 161 10.15 10.78 26.81
C ALA A 161 10.81 10.42 25.47
N ALA A 162 10.13 9.63 24.63
CA ALA A 162 10.57 9.30 23.29
C ALA A 162 10.65 10.55 22.40
N ILE A 163 9.66 11.44 22.50
CA ILE A 163 9.65 12.73 21.79
C ILE A 163 10.86 13.58 22.21
N ALA A 164 11.09 13.76 23.52
CA ALA A 164 12.22 14.55 24.03
C ALA A 164 13.57 13.99 23.57
N LYS A 165 13.73 12.65 23.57
CA LYS A 165 14.93 11.97 23.08
C LYS A 165 15.14 12.19 21.58
N ALA A 166 14.09 12.10 20.78
CA ALA A 166 14.15 12.36 19.34
C ALA A 166 14.57 13.82 19.06
N VAL A 167 14.00 14.80 19.79
CA VAL A 167 14.39 16.22 19.67
C VAL A 167 15.87 16.43 19.97
N SER A 168 16.42 15.80 21.02
CA SER A 168 17.85 15.90 21.35
C SER A 168 18.73 15.39 20.22
N LEU A 169 18.44 14.19 19.70
CA LEU A 169 19.20 13.58 18.61
C LEU A 169 19.13 14.41 17.32
N THR A 170 17.97 14.97 16.99
CA THR A 170 17.83 15.85 15.83
C THR A 170 18.62 17.14 16.01
N ARG A 171 18.61 17.76 17.21
CA ARG A 171 19.43 18.96 17.48
C ARG A 171 20.93 18.68 17.36
N GLU A 172 21.40 17.55 17.89
CA GLU A 172 22.79 17.11 17.74
C GLU A 172 23.17 16.91 16.27
N TYR A 173 22.28 16.27 15.50
CA TYR A 173 22.47 16.08 14.07
C TYR A 173 22.54 17.42 13.32
N ILE A 174 21.57 18.32 13.51
CA ILE A 174 21.57 19.65 12.88
C ILE A 174 22.83 20.44 13.27
N ALA A 175 23.23 20.40 14.54
CA ALA A 175 24.46 21.05 15.01
C ALA A 175 25.69 20.47 14.31
N SER A 176 25.80 19.15 14.16
CA SER A 176 26.92 18.49 13.45
C SER A 176 27.01 18.85 11.96
N GLN A 177 25.87 19.15 11.32
CA GLN A 177 25.82 19.62 9.93
C GLN A 177 26.20 21.12 9.82
N GLY A 178 26.00 21.90 10.89
CA GLY A 178 26.31 23.33 10.95
C GLY A 178 27.78 23.70 11.19
N VAL A 179 28.62 22.77 11.67
CA VAL A 179 30.07 23.01 11.89
C VAL A 179 30.90 22.83 10.60
N ALA A 180 30.26 22.51 9.47
CA ALA A 180 30.91 22.31 8.17
C ALA A 180 30.77 23.53 7.22
N ARG A 181 30.75 24.75 7.75
CA ARG A 181 30.86 25.99 6.95
C ARG A 181 31.91 26.93 7.51
#